data_AF-A0ABD2YQ19-F1
#
_entry.id   AF-A0ABD2YQ19-F1
#
_cell.length_a   1.000
_cell.length_b   1.000
_cell.length_c   1.000
_cell.angle_alpha   90.00
_cell.angle_beta   90.00
_cell.angle_gamma   90.00
#
_symmetry.space_group_name_H-M   'P 1'
#
loop_
_entity.id
_entity.type
_entity.pdbx_description
1 polymer ?
#
loop_
_entity_poly.entity_id
_entity_poly.type
_entity_poly.pdbx_seq_one_letter_code
_entity_poly.pdbx_strand_id
1 'polypeptide(L)'
;MGSNALDLVVWAHNKLKVAPATQPRALSIVQGRAVGVTHYLLGGIATTWAFFLERIIADPLHVRPIAHAIWDPHFGQPAVEAFTRGGALGPVNIAYSGVYQWWYTICLRTNEDLYTGALFLLFISSIFLLAGLFGVSSLAWTGHLVHVAIPGSRGEYVRWNNFLDVLPHPQGLGPLFTGQWNLYAQNPDSGSHLFGTSQGAGTAIII
;
A
#
# COMPACT_ATOMS: atom_id res chain seq x y z
N MET A 1 1.70 -50.93 0.41
CA MET A 1 1.25 -49.96 1.45
C MET A 1 2.08 -48.71 1.27
N GLY A 2 1.48 -47.63 0.75
CA GLY A 2 2.20 -46.44 0.31
C GLY A 2 2.57 -45.53 1.47
N SER A 3 3.83 -45.56 1.87
CA SER A 3 4.40 -44.66 2.88
C SER A 3 4.50 -43.24 2.31
N ASN A 4 3.64 -42.34 2.74
CA ASN A 4 3.81 -40.91 2.48
C ASN A 4 4.68 -40.30 3.59
N ALA A 5 5.22 -39.10 3.35
CA ALA A 5 6.15 -38.45 4.29
C ALA A 5 5.54 -38.19 5.67
N LEU A 6 4.20 -38.10 5.75
CA LEU A 6 3.47 -37.94 7.00
C LEU A 6 3.63 -39.16 7.92
N ASP A 7 3.56 -40.38 7.37
CA ASP A 7 3.71 -41.62 8.15
C ASP A 7 5.12 -41.75 8.76
N LEU A 8 6.15 -41.29 8.03
CA LEU A 8 7.54 -41.30 8.49
C LEU A 8 7.77 -40.30 9.64
N VAL A 9 7.16 -39.11 9.54
CA VAL A 9 7.24 -38.07 10.58
C VAL A 9 6.53 -38.51 11.86
N VAL A 10 5.34 -39.12 11.73
CA VAL A 10 4.58 -39.65 12.88
C VAL A 10 5.35 -40.78 13.58
N TRP A 11 5.97 -41.68 12.82
CA TRP A 11 6.83 -42.73 13.38
C TRP A 11 8.03 -42.17 14.15
N ALA A 12 8.75 -41.21 13.57
CA ALA A 12 9.92 -40.60 14.17
C ALA A 12 9.58 -39.84 15.46
N HIS A 13 8.46 -39.10 15.45
CA HIS A 13 7.97 -38.37 16.61
C HIS A 13 7.64 -39.30 17.79
N ASN A 14 6.97 -40.42 17.52
CA ASN A 14 6.64 -41.43 18.53
C ASN A 14 7.88 -42.14 19.10
N LYS A 15 8.93 -42.31 18.31
CA LYS A 15 10.16 -43.00 18.73
C LYS A 15 11.12 -42.13 19.52
N LEU A 16 11.25 -40.86 19.15
CA LEU A 16 12.29 -39.99 19.70
C LEU A 16 11.88 -39.26 20.99
N LYS A 17 10.58 -39.20 21.33
CA LYS A 17 10.04 -38.60 22.58
C LYS A 17 10.58 -37.19 22.90
N VAL A 18 10.96 -36.41 21.88
CA VAL A 18 11.67 -35.12 22.05
C VAL A 18 10.71 -33.96 22.34
N ALA A 19 9.39 -34.17 22.23
CA ALA A 19 8.39 -33.14 22.50
C ALA A 19 7.30 -33.66 23.44
N PRO A 20 6.67 -32.79 24.27
CA PRO A 20 5.45 -33.13 24.99
C PRO A 20 4.42 -33.71 24.02
N ALA A 21 3.59 -34.64 24.47
CA ALA A 21 2.54 -35.27 23.67
C ALA A 21 1.44 -34.26 23.27
N THR A 22 1.76 -33.35 22.37
CA THR A 22 0.79 -32.47 21.71
C THR A 22 0.20 -33.27 20.56
N GLN A 23 -1.00 -33.81 20.78
CA GLN A 23 -1.78 -34.40 19.69
C GLN A 23 -1.96 -33.33 18.59
N PRO A 24 -1.66 -33.63 17.31
CA PRO A 24 -1.92 -32.70 16.23
C PRO A 24 -3.43 -32.50 16.11
N ARG A 25 -3.97 -31.48 16.77
CA ARG A 25 -5.33 -31.03 16.57
C ARG A 25 -5.33 -30.06 15.41
N ALA A 26 -6.02 -30.42 14.32
CA ALA A 26 -6.33 -29.46 13.26
C ALA A 26 -7.04 -28.26 13.90
N LEU A 27 -6.55 -27.05 13.63
CA LEU A 27 -7.24 -25.84 14.05
C LEU A 27 -8.65 -25.85 13.46
N SER A 28 -9.65 -25.49 14.27
CA SER A 28 -10.97 -25.21 13.71
C SER A 28 -10.87 -24.07 12.70
N ILE A 29 -11.79 -24.00 11.74
CA ILE A 29 -11.84 -22.91 10.76
C ILE A 29 -11.82 -21.54 11.45
N VAL A 30 -12.50 -21.42 12.61
CA VAL A 30 -12.52 -20.19 13.42
C VAL A 30 -11.14 -19.88 14.00
N GLN A 31 -10.45 -20.88 14.56
CA GLN A 31 -9.10 -20.70 15.08
C GLN A 31 -8.10 -20.37 13.97
N GLY A 32 -8.17 -21.07 12.82
CA GLY A 32 -7.30 -20.82 11.67
C GLY A 32 -7.49 -19.41 11.11
N ARG A 33 -8.74 -18.93 11.05
CA ARG A 33 -9.08 -17.56 10.69
C ARG A 33 -8.55 -16.55 11.71
N ALA A 34 -8.69 -16.81 13.01
CA ALA A 34 -8.17 -15.93 14.06
C ALA A 34 -6.63 -15.82 13.99
N VAL A 35 -5.92 -16.93 13.77
CA VAL A 35 -4.47 -16.92 13.57
C VAL A 35 -4.10 -16.16 12.30
N GLY A 36 -4.84 -16.35 11.20
CA GLY A 36 -4.65 -15.60 9.96
C GLY A 36 -4.86 -14.09 10.12
N VAL A 37 -5.92 -13.68 10.83
CA VAL A 37 -6.18 -12.27 11.18
C VAL A 37 -5.01 -11.72 12.00
N THR A 38 -4.59 -12.39 13.07
CA THR A 38 -3.47 -11.94 13.89
C THR A 38 -2.17 -11.79 13.07
N HIS A 39 -1.89 -12.71 12.14
CA HIS A 39 -0.73 -12.59 11.25
C HIS A 39 -0.85 -11.41 10.27
N TYR A 40 -2.04 -11.18 9.69
CA TYR A 40 -2.26 -10.03 8.81
C TYR A 40 -2.21 -8.70 9.57
N LEU A 41 -2.76 -8.64 10.78
CA LEU A 41 -2.75 -7.43 11.62
C LEU A 41 -1.33 -7.08 12.03
N LEU A 42 -0.61 -8.03 12.66
CA LEU A 42 0.74 -7.80 13.16
C LEU A 42 1.76 -7.68 12.02
N GLY A 43 1.65 -8.51 10.99
CA GLY A 43 2.52 -8.47 9.81
C GLY A 43 2.32 -7.19 9.00
N GLY A 44 1.07 -6.73 8.86
CA GLY A 44 0.74 -5.46 8.22
C GLY A 44 1.31 -4.26 8.98
N ILE A 45 1.18 -4.22 10.30
CA ILE A 45 1.77 -3.16 11.15
C ILE A 45 3.31 -3.19 11.07
N ALA A 46 3.93 -4.36 11.11
CA ALA A 46 5.39 -4.50 11.05
C ALA A 46 5.98 -4.14 9.67
N THR A 47 5.32 -4.52 8.58
CA THR A 47 5.76 -4.16 7.22
C THR A 47 5.53 -2.69 6.89
N THR A 48 4.52 -2.06 7.51
CA THR A 48 4.20 -0.65 7.27
C THR A 48 4.99 0.33 8.15
N TRP A 49 5.72 -0.17 9.14
CA TRP A 49 6.58 0.65 10.00
C TRP A 49 7.83 1.21 9.26
N ALA A 50 8.20 0.63 8.10
CA ALA A 50 9.47 0.93 7.44
C ALA A 50 9.41 2.08 6.40
N PHE A 51 8.37 2.91 6.38
CA PHE A 51 8.22 3.86 5.27
C PHE A 51 9.06 5.13 5.44
N PHE A 52 9.93 5.34 4.45
CA PHE A 52 10.68 6.57 4.20
C PHE A 52 10.10 7.29 2.97
N LEU A 53 8.77 7.28 2.80
CA LEU A 53 8.09 7.81 1.61
C LEU A 53 8.39 9.31 1.40
N GLU A 54 8.43 10.06 2.49
CA GLU A 54 8.66 11.51 2.48
C GLU A 54 9.98 11.91 1.80
N ARG A 55 11.05 11.11 1.97
CA ARG A 55 12.36 11.42 1.37
C ARG A 55 12.35 11.24 -0.15
N ILE A 56 11.62 10.24 -0.64
CA ILE A 56 11.53 9.95 -2.08
C ILE A 56 10.66 10.98 -2.76
N ILE A 57 9.62 11.49 -2.09
CA ILE A 57 8.77 12.55 -2.67
C ILE A 57 9.54 13.86 -2.83
N ALA A 58 10.42 14.18 -1.89
CA ALA A 58 11.25 15.38 -1.98
C ALA A 58 12.23 15.33 -3.16
N ASP A 59 12.80 14.16 -3.46
CA ASP A 59 13.73 13.98 -4.59
C ASP A 59 13.59 12.57 -5.21
N PRO A 60 12.58 12.36 -6.07
CA PRO A 60 12.25 11.03 -6.59
C PRO A 60 13.24 10.51 -7.62
N LEU A 61 14.12 11.37 -8.14
CA LEU A 61 15.10 11.00 -9.15
C LEU A 61 16.42 10.50 -8.55
N HIS A 62 16.79 10.98 -7.36
CA HIS A 62 18.07 10.63 -6.75
C HIS A 62 17.94 9.77 -5.48
N VAL A 63 16.78 9.78 -4.80
CA VAL A 63 16.57 8.96 -3.61
C VAL A 63 16.13 7.55 -4.00
N ARG A 64 16.90 6.55 -3.57
CA ARG A 64 16.56 5.15 -3.79
C ARG A 64 15.47 4.69 -2.83
N PRO A 65 14.37 4.08 -3.32
CA PRO A 65 13.29 3.63 -2.47
C PRO A 65 13.70 2.48 -1.56
N ILE A 66 13.31 2.54 -0.29
CA ILE A 66 13.61 1.49 0.70
C ILE A 66 12.44 0.52 0.77
N ALA A 67 12.72 -0.79 0.68
CA ALA A 67 11.70 -1.82 0.84
C ALA A 67 11.39 -2.08 2.32
N HIS A 68 12.41 -2.45 3.09
CA HIS A 68 12.32 -2.70 4.53
C HIS A 68 13.71 -2.67 5.16
N ALA A 69 13.75 -2.53 6.48
CA ALA A 69 14.98 -2.73 7.26
C ALA A 69 15.37 -4.22 7.28
N ILE A 70 16.66 -4.48 7.27
CA ILE A 70 17.22 -5.83 7.44
C ILE A 70 17.60 -5.99 8.92
N TRP A 71 17.00 -6.97 9.57
CA TRP A 71 17.38 -7.39 10.91
C TRP A 71 17.88 -8.83 10.86
N ASP A 72 19.19 -9.00 10.75
CA ASP A 72 19.85 -10.31 10.75
C ASP A 72 20.98 -10.33 11.80
N PRO A 73 20.80 -11.06 12.91
CA PRO A 73 21.83 -11.19 13.95
C PRO A 73 23.15 -11.79 13.47
N HIS A 74 23.18 -12.45 12.32
CA HIS A 74 24.39 -13.03 11.74
C HIS A 74 25.18 -12.05 10.86
N PHE A 75 24.65 -10.85 10.60
CA PHE A 75 25.38 -9.84 9.85
C PHE A 75 26.60 -9.36 10.63
N GLY A 76 27.78 -9.60 10.08
CA GLY A 76 29.00 -8.95 10.52
C GLY A 76 28.99 -7.46 10.17
N GLN A 77 29.84 -6.67 10.84
CA GLN A 77 29.96 -5.23 10.61
C GLN A 77 30.12 -4.82 9.13
N PRO A 78 30.93 -5.52 8.30
CA PRO A 78 31.04 -5.17 6.88
C PRO A 78 29.71 -5.30 6.11
N ALA A 79 28.88 -6.28 6.47
CA ALA A 79 27.56 -6.44 5.87
C ALA A 79 26.62 -5.34 6.35
N VAL A 80 26.65 -4.98 7.64
CA VAL A 80 25.87 -3.88 8.18
C VAL A 80 26.16 -2.59 7.42
N GLU A 81 27.44 -2.25 7.23
CA GLU A 81 27.86 -1.06 6.49
C GLU A 81 27.47 -1.14 5.00
N ALA A 82 27.69 -2.28 4.34
CA ALA A 82 27.37 -2.46 2.93
C ALA A 82 25.86 -2.35 2.62
N PHE A 83 25.01 -2.77 3.55
CA PHE A 83 23.55 -2.70 3.40
C PHE A 83 22.94 -1.41 3.98
N THR A 84 23.69 -0.62 4.75
CA THR A 84 23.25 0.70 5.22
C THR A 84 23.36 1.71 4.07
N ARG A 85 22.29 1.81 3.28
CA ARG A 85 22.24 2.56 2.01
C ARG A 85 20.97 3.42 1.93
N GLY A 86 20.86 4.24 0.89
CA GLY A 86 19.66 5.09 0.67
C GLY A 86 19.46 6.17 1.75
N GLY A 87 20.52 6.53 2.47
CA GLY A 87 20.48 7.47 3.59
C GLY A 87 19.83 6.92 4.86
N ALA A 88 19.57 5.60 4.94
CA ALA A 88 19.04 4.96 6.14
C ALA A 88 20.07 4.93 7.28
N LEU A 89 19.59 4.82 8.53
CA LEU A 89 20.44 4.70 9.73
C LEU A 89 20.93 3.27 9.99
N GLY A 90 20.52 2.30 9.17
CA GLY A 90 20.91 0.91 9.30
C GLY A 90 20.66 0.11 8.02
N PRO A 91 20.90 -1.21 8.06
CA PRO A 91 20.80 -2.09 6.90
C PRO A 91 19.40 -2.11 6.28
N VAL A 92 19.31 -1.91 4.97
CA VAL A 92 18.04 -1.87 4.23
C VAL A 92 18.13 -2.59 2.88
N ASN A 93 16.98 -3.07 2.42
CA ASN A 93 16.80 -3.49 1.04
C ASN A 93 16.24 -2.34 0.19
N ILE A 94 16.72 -2.21 -1.04
CA ILE A 94 16.19 -1.24 -2.01
C ILE A 94 14.99 -1.86 -2.73
N ALA A 95 13.90 -1.10 -2.86
CA ALA A 95 12.71 -1.53 -3.56
C ALA A 95 12.85 -1.36 -5.07
N TYR A 96 12.45 -2.37 -5.83
CA TYR A 96 12.39 -2.33 -7.30
C TYR A 96 10.99 -2.64 -7.83
N SER A 97 9.99 -2.70 -6.96
CA SER A 97 8.62 -3.12 -7.27
C SER A 97 7.77 -2.06 -7.98
N GLY A 98 8.23 -0.80 -8.07
CA GLY A 98 7.44 0.30 -8.62
C GLY A 98 6.38 0.88 -7.66
N VAL A 99 6.28 0.35 -6.44
CA VAL A 99 5.21 0.69 -5.50
C VAL A 99 5.26 2.16 -5.04
N TYR A 100 6.45 2.73 -4.90
CA TYR A 100 6.60 4.16 -4.57
C TYR A 100 6.09 5.07 -5.68
N GLN A 101 6.35 4.72 -6.94
CA GLN A 101 5.85 5.45 -8.10
C GLN A 101 4.33 5.38 -8.15
N TRP A 102 3.75 4.21 -7.91
CA TRP A 102 2.30 4.03 -7.86
C TRP A 102 1.66 4.83 -6.72
N TRP A 103 2.19 4.75 -5.50
CA TRP A 103 1.71 5.53 -4.37
C TRP A 103 1.81 7.03 -4.61
N TYR A 104 2.90 7.47 -5.25
CA TYR A 104 3.08 8.86 -5.63
C TYR A 104 2.05 9.30 -6.68
N THR A 105 1.73 8.48 -7.68
CA THR A 105 0.72 8.87 -8.68
C THR A 105 -0.69 8.93 -8.11
N ILE A 106 -1.03 8.11 -7.11
CA ILE A 106 -2.36 8.13 -6.46
C ILE A 106 -2.48 9.10 -5.28
N CYS A 107 -1.51 10.01 -5.12
CA CYS A 107 -1.48 11.08 -4.11
C CYS A 107 -1.24 10.63 -2.64
N LEU A 108 -0.50 9.56 -2.41
CA LEU A 108 0.09 9.30 -1.09
C LEU A 108 1.37 10.13 -0.97
N ARG A 109 1.44 11.01 0.04
CA ARG A 109 2.50 12.03 0.16
C ARG A 109 3.26 11.95 1.48
N THR A 110 2.69 11.31 2.48
CA THR A 110 3.28 11.20 3.82
C THR A 110 3.28 9.76 4.31
N ASN A 111 4.07 9.48 5.35
CA ASN A 111 4.00 8.17 5.99
C ASN A 111 2.65 7.96 6.70
N GLU A 112 1.99 9.03 7.14
CA GLU A 112 0.65 8.98 7.73
C GLU A 112 -0.41 8.51 6.72
N ASP A 113 -0.31 8.94 5.46
CA ASP A 113 -1.22 8.48 4.39
C ASP A 113 -1.11 6.97 4.19
N LEU A 114 0.12 6.45 4.18
CA LEU A 114 0.39 5.00 4.04
C LEU A 114 -0.11 4.22 5.25
N TYR A 115 0.15 4.73 6.46
CA TYR A 115 -0.28 4.10 7.69
C TYR A 115 -1.81 4.01 7.78
N THR A 116 -2.50 5.12 7.50
CA THR A 116 -3.96 5.18 7.46
C THR A 116 -4.53 4.24 6.41
N GLY A 117 -3.94 4.22 5.20
CA GLY A 117 -4.34 3.31 4.13
C GLY A 117 -4.14 1.83 4.49
N ALA A 118 -3.03 1.49 5.15
CA ALA A 118 -2.76 0.14 5.60
C ALA A 118 -3.77 -0.34 6.66
N LEU A 119 -4.07 0.49 7.67
CA LEU A 119 -5.09 0.19 8.67
C LEU A 119 -6.47 0.02 8.04
N PHE A 120 -6.81 0.86 7.07
CA PHE A 120 -8.06 0.74 6.33
C PHE A 120 -8.14 -0.57 5.56
N LEU A 121 -7.12 -0.93 4.78
CA LEU A 121 -7.08 -2.19 4.03
C LEU A 121 -7.12 -3.41 4.96
N LEU A 122 -6.50 -3.30 6.12
CA LEU A 122 -6.50 -4.35 7.13
C LEU A 122 -7.88 -4.57 7.74
N PHE A 123 -8.58 -3.48 8.06
CA PHE A 123 -9.97 -3.50 8.51
C PHE A 123 -10.90 -4.09 7.43
N ILE A 124 -10.76 -3.63 6.18
CA ILE A 124 -11.54 -4.11 5.04
C ILE A 124 -11.23 -5.58 4.73
N SER A 125 -9.97 -6.01 4.76
CA SER A 125 -9.58 -7.41 4.55
C SER A 125 -10.22 -8.34 5.58
N SER A 126 -10.32 -7.88 6.83
CA SER A 126 -11.01 -8.61 7.90
C SER A 126 -12.52 -8.78 7.62
N ILE A 127 -13.13 -7.80 6.95
CA ILE A 127 -14.55 -7.84 6.52
C ILE A 127 -14.73 -8.68 5.24
N PHE A 128 -13.83 -8.54 4.27
CA PHE A 128 -13.91 -9.12 2.93
C PHE A 128 -13.51 -10.59 2.84
N LEU A 129 -13.14 -11.23 3.96
CA LEU A 129 -13.02 -12.69 4.09
C LEU A 129 -14.30 -13.46 3.68
N LEU A 130 -15.36 -12.78 3.24
CA LEU A 130 -16.67 -13.32 2.83
C LEU A 130 -17.29 -12.71 1.54
N ALA A 131 -16.65 -11.82 0.76
CA ALA A 131 -17.32 -11.21 -0.41
C ALA A 131 -16.38 -10.82 -1.58
N GLY A 132 -16.91 -10.84 -2.81
CA GLY A 132 -16.26 -10.32 -4.02
C GLY A 132 -17.14 -9.28 -4.72
N LEU A 133 -16.59 -8.10 -5.03
CA LEU A 133 -17.32 -7.02 -5.70
C LEU A 133 -16.40 -6.29 -6.70
N PHE A 134 -16.65 -6.49 -8.00
CA PHE A 134 -15.80 -5.94 -9.07
C PHE A 134 -16.36 -4.67 -9.74
N GLY A 135 -17.61 -4.27 -9.45
CA GLY A 135 -18.25 -3.11 -10.09
C GLY A 135 -18.13 -1.78 -9.32
N VAL A 136 -18.50 -1.77 -8.03
CA VAL A 136 -18.45 -0.56 -7.18
C VAL A 136 -17.01 -0.10 -6.92
N SER A 137 -16.05 -1.03 -6.92
CA SER A 137 -14.64 -0.73 -6.74
C SER A 137 -14.07 0.16 -7.84
N SER A 138 -14.49 -0.05 -9.10
CA SER A 138 -14.05 0.79 -10.23
C SER A 138 -14.58 2.22 -10.13
N LEU A 139 -15.86 2.39 -9.78
CA LEU A 139 -16.45 3.73 -9.58
C LEU A 139 -15.80 4.46 -8.39
N ALA A 140 -15.58 3.76 -7.28
CA ALA A 140 -14.88 4.31 -6.12
C ALA A 140 -13.44 4.71 -6.48
N TRP A 141 -12.75 3.91 -7.29
CA TRP A 141 -11.42 4.22 -7.79
C TRP A 141 -11.40 5.47 -8.66
N THR A 142 -12.32 5.61 -9.61
CA THR A 142 -12.47 6.83 -10.42
C THR A 142 -12.74 8.04 -9.53
N GLY A 143 -13.60 7.91 -8.51
CA GLY A 143 -13.83 8.95 -7.52
C GLY A 143 -12.54 9.36 -6.79
N HIS A 144 -11.74 8.39 -6.33
CA HIS A 144 -10.43 8.67 -5.72
C HIS A 144 -9.49 9.41 -6.68
N LEU A 145 -9.41 8.99 -7.94
CA LEU A 145 -8.56 9.66 -8.93
C LEU A 145 -8.96 11.11 -9.15
N VAL A 146 -10.25 11.37 -9.36
CA VAL A 146 -10.79 12.70 -9.65
C VAL A 146 -10.68 13.64 -8.45
N HIS A 147 -10.92 13.14 -7.23
CA HIS A 147 -10.97 13.99 -6.04
C HIS A 147 -9.64 14.10 -5.30
N VAL A 148 -8.70 13.16 -5.48
CA VAL A 148 -7.48 13.11 -4.67
C VAL A 148 -6.23 13.04 -5.55
N ALA A 149 -6.19 12.14 -6.53
CA ALA A 149 -4.98 11.95 -7.35
C ALA A 149 -4.71 13.12 -8.29
N ILE A 150 -5.72 13.60 -9.02
CA ILE A 150 -5.60 14.72 -9.97
C ILE A 150 -5.29 16.04 -9.24
N PRO A 151 -6.01 16.44 -8.16
CA PRO A 151 -5.60 17.61 -7.38
C PRO A 151 -4.18 17.46 -6.83
N GLY A 152 -3.82 16.27 -6.35
CA GLY A 152 -2.48 15.94 -5.87
C GLY A 152 -1.37 16.00 -6.91
N SER A 153 -1.65 15.72 -8.18
CA SER A 153 -0.70 15.90 -9.27
C SER A 153 -0.54 17.38 -9.65
N ARG A 154 -1.50 18.22 -9.27
CA ARG A 154 -1.50 19.68 -9.49
C ARG A 154 -1.02 20.49 -8.26
N GLY A 155 -0.50 19.80 -7.25
CA GLY A 155 0.06 20.43 -6.04
C GLY A 155 -0.99 20.81 -4.98
N GLU A 156 -2.23 20.36 -5.13
CA GLU A 156 -3.27 20.55 -4.12
C GLU A 156 -3.28 19.39 -3.12
N TYR A 157 -3.53 19.71 -1.84
CA TYR A 157 -3.58 18.71 -0.77
C TYR A 157 -5.03 18.44 -0.36
N VAL A 158 -5.56 17.30 -0.81
CA VAL A 158 -6.94 16.86 -0.51
C VAL A 158 -6.90 15.61 0.37
N ARG A 159 -7.51 15.68 1.55
CA ARG A 159 -7.62 14.61 2.56
C ARG A 159 -8.98 14.65 3.23
N TRP A 160 -9.26 13.67 4.09
CA TRP A 160 -10.57 13.53 4.76
C TRP A 160 -11.05 14.79 5.49
N ASN A 161 -10.14 15.63 5.99
CA ASN A 161 -10.47 16.85 6.70
C ASN A 161 -10.98 18.00 5.80
N ASN A 162 -10.69 18.00 4.50
CA ASN A 162 -11.09 19.04 3.55
C ASN A 162 -11.73 18.50 2.26
N PHE A 163 -11.92 17.19 2.16
CA PHE A 163 -12.43 16.50 0.97
C PHE A 163 -13.78 17.06 0.47
N LEU A 164 -14.64 17.52 1.38
CA LEU A 164 -15.95 18.06 1.04
C LEU A 164 -15.92 19.55 0.66
N ASP A 165 -14.80 20.23 0.92
CA ASP A 165 -14.66 21.67 0.67
C ASP A 165 -13.95 21.95 -0.66
N VAL A 166 -13.22 20.97 -1.20
CA VAL A 166 -12.47 21.10 -2.45
C VAL A 166 -13.26 20.48 -3.61
N LEU A 167 -13.64 21.32 -4.57
CA LEU A 167 -14.29 20.86 -5.78
C LEU A 167 -13.25 20.28 -6.76
N PRO A 168 -13.46 19.07 -7.29
CA PRO A 168 -12.54 18.47 -8.27
C PRO A 168 -12.54 19.19 -9.62
N HIS A 169 -13.59 19.95 -9.91
CA HIS A 169 -13.72 20.76 -11.13
C HIS A 169 -14.39 22.11 -10.79
N PRO A 170 -13.96 23.24 -11.39
CA PRO A 170 -14.50 24.56 -11.06
C PRO A 170 -16.02 24.70 -11.22
N GLN A 171 -16.61 23.97 -12.17
CA GLN A 171 -18.05 23.98 -12.44
C GLN A 171 -18.85 22.95 -11.62
N GLY A 172 -18.19 22.22 -10.72
CA GLY A 172 -18.81 21.18 -9.90
C GLY A 172 -19.55 20.13 -10.72
N LEU A 173 -20.73 19.71 -10.24
CA LEU A 173 -21.59 18.71 -10.90
C LEU A 173 -22.56 19.31 -11.93
N GLY A 174 -22.55 20.63 -12.16
CA GLY A 174 -23.47 21.27 -13.11
C GLY A 174 -23.44 20.64 -14.51
N PRO A 175 -22.26 20.56 -15.16
CA PRO A 175 -22.11 19.94 -16.49
C PRO A 175 -22.58 18.48 -16.56
N LEU A 176 -22.46 17.73 -15.47
CA LEU A 176 -22.92 16.34 -15.40
C LEU A 176 -24.44 16.26 -15.61
N PHE A 177 -25.21 17.10 -14.91
CA PHE A 177 -26.68 17.06 -14.95
C PHE A 177 -27.27 17.79 -16.17
N THR A 178 -26.54 18.74 -16.77
CA THR A 178 -26.96 19.41 -18.00
C THR A 178 -26.57 18.65 -19.28
N GLY A 179 -25.84 17.54 -19.15
CA GLY A 179 -25.37 16.74 -20.29
C GLY A 179 -24.17 17.36 -21.04
N GLN A 180 -23.54 18.39 -20.49
CA GLN A 180 -22.40 19.11 -21.09
C GLN A 180 -21.06 18.50 -20.66
N TRP A 181 -20.93 17.18 -20.78
CA TRP A 181 -19.79 16.42 -20.22
C TRP A 181 -18.44 16.78 -20.86
N ASN A 182 -18.46 17.35 -22.07
CA ASN A 182 -17.26 17.84 -22.75
C ASN A 182 -16.52 18.92 -21.96
N LEU A 183 -17.21 19.67 -21.09
CA LEU A 183 -16.59 20.70 -20.25
C LEU A 183 -15.54 20.09 -19.30
N TYR A 184 -15.72 18.85 -18.85
CA TYR A 184 -14.77 18.16 -17.98
C TYR A 184 -13.45 17.74 -18.66
N ALA A 185 -13.39 17.80 -19.99
CA ALA A 185 -12.19 17.51 -20.77
C ALA A 185 -11.46 18.76 -21.27
N GLN A 186 -11.97 19.95 -20.94
CA GLN A 186 -11.37 21.21 -21.36
C GLN A 186 -10.18 21.59 -20.48
N ASN A 187 -9.17 22.20 -21.10
CA ASN A 187 -7.93 22.63 -20.46
C ASN A 187 -7.20 21.46 -19.78
N PRO A 188 -6.70 20.49 -20.56
CA PRO A 188 -5.81 19.45 -20.01
C PRO A 188 -4.52 20.08 -19.49
N ASP A 189 -3.80 19.32 -18.66
CA ASP A 189 -2.48 19.72 -18.19
C ASP A 189 -1.55 19.95 -19.41
N SER A 190 -0.73 21.01 -19.35
CA SER A 190 0.14 21.40 -20.46
C SER A 190 1.30 20.41 -20.65
N GLY A 191 1.92 20.39 -21.83
CA GLY A 191 3.12 19.58 -22.08
C GLY A 191 4.34 19.97 -21.22
N SER A 192 4.30 21.12 -20.56
CA SER A 192 5.29 21.61 -19.61
C SER A 192 4.84 21.49 -18.15
N HIS A 193 3.76 20.76 -17.87
CA HIS A 193 3.26 20.56 -16.50
C HIS A 193 4.31 19.86 -15.63
N LEU A 194 4.57 20.42 -14.44
CA LEU A 194 5.42 19.80 -13.44
C LEU A 194 4.55 19.08 -12.40
N PHE A 195 4.65 17.74 -12.40
CA PHE A 195 3.85 16.88 -11.53
C PHE A 195 4.09 17.17 -10.04
N GLY A 196 3.01 17.25 -9.27
CA GLY A 196 3.00 17.63 -7.86
C GLY A 196 3.00 19.14 -7.64
N THR A 197 2.88 19.95 -8.71
CA THR A 197 2.85 21.41 -8.62
C THR A 197 1.73 21.99 -9.50
N SER A 198 1.38 23.25 -9.24
CA SER A 198 0.40 23.99 -10.04
C SER A 198 0.98 24.54 -11.35
N GLN A 199 2.29 24.41 -11.60
CA GLN A 199 2.93 24.97 -12.77
C GLN A 199 2.55 24.20 -14.04
N GLY A 200 1.78 24.85 -14.92
CA GLY A 200 1.29 24.24 -16.16
C GLY A 200 0.12 23.28 -15.96
N ALA A 201 -0.51 23.30 -14.79
CA ALA A 201 -1.70 22.51 -14.47
C ALA A 201 -2.95 23.06 -15.15
N GLY A 202 -3.81 22.16 -15.62
CA GLY A 202 -5.11 22.45 -16.21
C GLY A 202 -6.26 22.21 -15.23
N THR A 203 -7.47 22.13 -15.76
CA THR A 203 -8.69 21.87 -14.97
C THR A 203 -9.42 20.59 -15.38
N ALA A 204 -9.06 19.98 -16.51
CA ALA A 204 -9.71 18.77 -16.99
C ALA A 204 -9.64 17.64 -15.94
N ILE A 205 -10.71 16.85 -15.84
CA ILE A 205 -10.78 15.66 -14.97
C ILE A 205 -11.07 14.37 -15.76
N ILE A 206 -11.42 14.49 -17.04
CA ILE A 206 -11.62 13.37 -17.96
C ILE A 206 -10.80 13.68 -19.22
N ILE A 207 -10.12 12.67 -19.77
CA ILE A 207 -9.29 12.77 -20.98
C ILE A 207 -9.95 11.93 -22.07
#